data_AF-A0A699YHG4-F1
#
_entry.id   AF-A0A699YHG4-F1
#
_cell.length_a   1.000
_cell.length_b   1.000
_cell.length_c   1.000
_cell.angle_alpha   90.00
_cell.angle_beta   90.00
_cell.angle_gamma   90.00
#
_symmetry.space_group_name_H-M   'P 1'
#
loop_
_entity.id
_entity.type
_entity.pdbx_description
1 polymer ?
#
loop_
_entity_poly.entity_id
_entity_poly.type
_entity_poly.pdbx_seq_one_letter_code
_entity_poly.pdbx_strand_id
1 'polypeptide(L)'
;MEPLLLFFIDGASLIEKGDDKWDILLTVQPSPKGNLVLGLASMYSFWAYPESQRLRLSQILVLPPYRDVGLGKAMLHATYGLAKTKGCFDLTVGS
;
A
#
# COMPACT_ATOMS: atom_id res chain seq x y z
N MET A 1 -14.59 1.75 -11.73
CA MET A 1 -13.87 0.55 -11.26
C MET A 1 -13.80 0.62 -9.74
N GLU A 2 -14.85 0.21 -9.02
CA GLU A 2 -14.97 0.55 -7.58
C GLU A 2 -15.44 -0.56 -6.60
N PRO A 3 -15.67 -1.87 -6.91
CA PRO A 3 -16.11 -2.77 -5.83
C PRO A 3 -14.99 -3.54 -5.11
N LEU A 4 -13.79 -3.71 -5.66
CA LEU A 4 -12.83 -4.68 -5.09
C LEU A 4 -12.14 -4.22 -3.80
N LEU A 5 -12.08 -2.90 -3.55
CA LEU A 5 -11.48 -2.33 -2.33
C LEU A 5 -12.37 -2.47 -1.09
N LEU A 6 -13.70 -2.43 -1.27
CA LEU A 6 -14.68 -2.44 -0.18
C LEU A 6 -14.83 -3.82 0.48
N PHE A 7 -14.56 -4.92 -0.23
CA PHE A 7 -14.81 -6.28 0.29
C PHE A 7 -13.68 -6.85 1.16
N PHE A 8 -12.50 -6.22 1.22
CA PHE A 8 -11.36 -6.78 1.94
C PHE A 8 -10.76 -5.88 3.01
N ILE A 9 -11.29 -4.66 3.16
CA ILE A 9 -10.80 -3.70 4.14
C ILE A 9 -11.97 -3.19 4.96
N ASP A 10 -12.35 -3.99 5.95
CA ASP A 10 -13.31 -3.61 6.99
C ASP A 10 -12.63 -2.54 7.88
N GLY A 11 -12.72 -1.28 7.48
CA GLY A 11 -12.09 -0.14 8.15
C GLY A 11 -11.28 0.82 7.28
N ALA A 12 -11.30 0.69 5.95
CA ALA A 12 -10.81 1.78 5.08
C ALA A 12 -11.79 2.96 5.21
N SER A 13 -11.55 3.84 6.18
CA SER A 13 -12.04 5.22 6.10
C SER A 13 -11.71 5.72 4.70
N LEU A 14 -12.75 5.95 3.91
CA LEU A 14 -12.69 6.31 2.49
C LEU A 14 -11.54 7.28 2.28
N ILE A 15 -10.48 6.86 1.56
CA ILE A 15 -9.38 7.76 1.21
C ILE A 15 -10.03 8.97 0.53
N GLU A 16 -9.97 10.13 1.17
CA GLU A 16 -10.55 11.34 0.59
C GLU A 16 -9.86 11.59 -0.75
N LYS A 17 -10.63 11.53 -1.84
CA LYS A 17 -10.14 11.83 -3.20
C LYS A 17 -9.67 13.29 -3.21
N GLY A 18 -8.38 13.52 -2.97
CA GLY A 18 -7.78 14.85 -2.89
C GLY A 18 -6.59 14.97 -1.94
N ASP A 19 -6.40 14.02 -1.01
CA ASP A 19 -5.24 14.02 -0.13
C ASP A 19 -4.03 13.36 -0.82
N ASP A 20 -3.07 14.19 -1.25
CA ASP A 20 -1.83 13.81 -1.93
C ASP A 20 -0.85 13.03 -1.04
N LYS A 21 -1.19 12.84 0.23
CA LYS A 21 -0.42 12.07 1.21
C LYS A 21 -0.62 10.56 1.11
N TRP A 22 -1.68 10.10 0.44
CA TRP A 22 -1.95 8.67 0.29
C TRP A 22 -1.27 8.09 -0.94
N ASP A 23 -0.47 7.03 -0.74
CA ASP A 23 0.10 6.22 -1.79
C ASP A 23 -0.56 4.83 -1.80
N ILE A 24 -0.88 4.31 -2.99
CA ILE A 24 -1.41 2.95 -3.16
C ILE A 24 -0.46 2.14 -4.04
N LEU A 25 0.01 1.00 -3.54
CA LEU A 25 0.74 0.00 -4.31
C LEU A 25 -0.18 -1.16 -4.67
N LEU A 26 -0.22 -1.50 -5.96
CA LEU A 26 -0.92 -2.68 -6.47
C LEU A 26 0.09 -3.72 -6.90
N THR A 27 -0.07 -4.94 -6.39
CA THR A 27 0.64 -6.09 -6.94
C THR A 27 -0.18 -6.65 -8.09
N VAL A 28 0.40 -6.66 -9.30
CA VAL A 28 -0.27 -7.14 -10.50
C VAL A 28 0.49 -8.28 -11.15
N GLN A 29 -0.24 -9.23 -11.71
CA GLN A 29 0.29 -10.31 -12.54
C GLN A 29 -0.29 -10.20 -13.95
N PRO A 30 0.56 -10.14 -14.99
CA PRO A 30 0.10 -10.22 -16.37
C PRO A 30 -0.65 -11.53 -16.63
N SER A 31 -1.80 -11.44 -17.30
CA SER A 31 -2.58 -12.59 -17.73
C SER A 31 -3.08 -12.39 -19.17
N PRO A 32 -3.50 -13.46 -19.87
CA PRO A 32 -4.06 -13.34 -21.22
C PRO A 32 -5.32 -12.46 -21.30
N LYS A 33 -6.02 -12.24 -20.18
CA LYS A 33 -7.22 -11.39 -20.09
C LYS A 33 -6.93 -9.98 -19.53
N GLY A 34 -5.66 -9.62 -19.40
CA GLY A 34 -5.20 -8.34 -18.81
C GLY A 34 -4.44 -8.55 -17.50
N ASN A 35 -4.28 -7.48 -16.72
CA ASN A 35 -3.55 -7.54 -15.46
C ASN A 35 -4.46 -7.98 -14.31
N LEU A 36 -4.06 -9.02 -13.59
CA LEU A 36 -4.74 -9.52 -12.40
C LEU A 36 -4.13 -8.88 -11.15
N VAL A 37 -4.95 -8.26 -10.32
CA VAL A 37 -4.50 -7.71 -9.03
C VAL A 37 -4.43 -8.84 -8.01
N LEU A 38 -3.27 -9.02 -7.39
CA LEU A 38 -3.01 -10.06 -6.38
C LEU A 38 -3.02 -9.52 -4.94
N GLY A 39 -2.84 -8.22 -4.78
CA GLY A 39 -2.74 -7.57 -3.48
C GLY A 39 -2.63 -6.06 -3.57
N LEU A 40 -2.82 -5.40 -2.43
CA LEU A 40 -2.81 -3.96 -2.27
C LEU A 40 -2.11 -3.55 -0.97
N ALA A 41 -1.33 -2.47 -1.02
CA ALA A 41 -0.84 -1.78 0.16
C ALA A 41 -1.23 -0.29 0.07
N SER A 42 -1.68 0.27 1.18
CA SER A 42 -1.95 1.70 1.33
C SER A 42 -0.96 2.31 2.33
N MET A 43 -0.41 3.46 1.98
CA MET A 43 0.53 4.18 2.82
C MET A 43 0.11 5.64 2.96
N TYR A 44 0.43 6.22 4.11
CA TYR A 44 0.17 7.61 4.40
C TYR A 44 1.47 8.34 4.70
N SER A 45 1.74 9.41 3.96
CA SER A 45 2.87 10.31 4.19
C SER A 45 2.48 11.39 5.18
N PHE A 46 3.24 11.55 6.26
CA PHE A 46 3.00 12.61 7.24
C PHE A 46 4.29 13.32 7.59
N TRP A 47 4.15 14.58 7.98
CA TRP A 47 5.28 15.41 8.35
C TRP A 47 5.88 14.96 9.68
N ALA A 48 7.20 15.03 9.79
CA ALA A 48 7.94 14.84 11.02
C ALA A 48 8.96 15.96 11.21
N TYR A 49 9.03 16.48 12.43
CA TYR A 49 9.97 17.53 12.82
C TYR A 49 11.43 17.07 12.61
N PRO A 50 12.36 17.96 12.19
CA PRO A 50 12.16 19.38 11.89
C PRO A 50 11.62 19.66 10.48
N GLU A 51 12.02 18.91 9.46
CA GLU A 51 11.57 19.10 8.06
C GLU A 51 11.59 17.77 7.29
N SER A 52 11.24 16.67 7.96
CA SER A 52 11.23 15.34 7.37
C SER A 52 9.81 14.89 7.02
N GLN A 53 9.73 13.84 6.19
CA GLN A 53 8.51 13.06 6.02
C GLN A 53 8.72 11.65 6.59
N ARG A 54 7.63 11.06 7.07
CA ARG A 54 7.56 9.65 7.46
C ARG A 54 6.47 8.98 6.65
N LEU A 55 6.74 7.76 6.22
CA LEU A 55 5.75 6.95 5.53
C LEU A 55 5.17 5.97 6.56
N ARG A 56 3.84 5.85 6.62
CA ARG A 56 3.17 4.81 7.41
C ARG A 56 2.50 3.84 6.48
N LEU A 57 2.85 2.56 6.57
CA LEU A 57 2.06 1.48 6.00
C LEU A 57 0.77 1.35 6.81
N SER A 58 -0.35 1.78 6.22
CA SER A 58 -1.66 1.73 6.87
C SER A 58 -2.26 0.34 6.74
N GLN A 59 -2.31 -0.20 5.52
CA GLN A 59 -2.91 -1.52 5.26
C GLN A 59 -2.06 -2.27 4.24
N ILE A 60 -1.97 -3.59 4.42
CA ILE A 60 -1.39 -4.50 3.45
C ILE A 60 -2.28 -5.73 3.35
N LEU A 61 -2.63 -6.09 2.12
CA LEU A 61 -3.52 -7.19 1.82
C LEU A 61 -2.97 -7.97 0.64
N VAL A 62 -2.80 -9.28 0.86
CA VAL A 62 -2.64 -10.27 -0.21
C VAL A 62 -3.94 -11.03 -0.33
N LEU A 63 -4.50 -11.13 -1.54
CA LEU A 63 -5.76 -11.83 -1.75
C LEU A 63 -5.61 -13.31 -1.35
N PRO A 64 -6.65 -13.92 -0.75
CA PRO A 64 -6.57 -15.27 -0.20
C PRO A 64 -5.95 -16.34 -1.13
N PRO A 65 -6.25 -16.37 -2.45
CA PRO A 65 -5.68 -17.37 -3.34
C PRO A 65 -4.16 -17.25 -3.58
N TYR A 66 -3.55 -16.12 -3.24
CA TYR A 66 -2.13 -15.83 -3.49
C TYR A 66 -1.32 -15.68 -2.19
N ARG A 67 -1.84 -16.21 -1.07
CA ARG A 67 -1.10 -16.25 0.20
C ARG A 67 0.00 -17.31 0.16
N ASP A 68 0.91 -17.24 1.12
CA ASP A 68 2.00 -18.22 1.37
C ASP A 68 3.04 -18.42 0.25
N VAL A 69 3.03 -17.55 -0.77
CA VAL A 69 4.06 -17.51 -1.83
C VAL A 69 5.06 -16.35 -1.67
N GLY A 70 5.05 -15.67 -0.53
CA GLY A 70 5.98 -14.58 -0.21
C GLY A 70 5.59 -13.19 -0.75
N LEU A 71 4.41 -13.05 -1.38
CA LEU A 71 3.94 -11.76 -1.92
C LEU A 71 3.85 -10.66 -0.86
N GLY A 72 3.39 -10.97 0.35
CA GLY A 72 3.30 -9.98 1.43
C GLY A 72 4.67 -9.40 1.82
N LYS A 73 5.71 -10.26 1.84
CA LYS A 73 7.09 -9.82 2.09
C LYS A 73 7.62 -8.96 0.94
N ALA A 74 7.34 -9.34 -0.31
CA ALA A 74 7.74 -8.56 -1.48
C ALA A 74 7.07 -7.17 -1.49
N MET A 75 5.78 -7.11 -1.17
CA MET A 75 5.04 -5.86 -1.02
C MET A 75 5.61 -4.97 0.09
N LEU A 76 5.92 -5.55 1.26
CA LEU A 76 6.57 -4.83 2.34
C LEU A 76 7.97 -4.32 1.93
N HIS A 77 8.74 -5.10 1.18
CA HIS A 77 10.01 -4.62 0.62
C HIS A 77 9.82 -3.45 -0.35
N ALA A 78 8.76 -3.48 -1.16
CA ALA A 78 8.45 -2.37 -2.08
C ALA A 78 8.09 -1.08 -1.33
N THR A 79 7.42 -1.16 -0.17
CA THR A 79 7.11 0.05 0.63
C THR A 79 8.36 0.68 1.23
N TYR A 80 9.37 -0.10 1.63
CA TYR A 80 10.68 0.45 2.00
C TYR A 80 11.37 1.15 0.82
N GLY A 81 11.27 0.58 -0.39
CA GLY A 81 11.77 1.22 -1.61
C GLY A 81 11.09 2.56 -1.88
N LEU A 82 9.76 2.61 -1.75
CA LEU A 82 8.98 3.83 -1.89
C LEU A 82 9.39 4.90 -0.86
N ALA A 83 9.54 4.51 0.42
CA ALA A 83 9.96 5.42 1.48
C ALA A 83 11.32 6.07 1.15
N LYS A 84 12.27 5.29 0.62
CA LYS A 84 13.57 5.81 0.17
C LYS A 84 13.44 6.78 -1.00
N THR A 85 12.65 6.46 -2.02
CA THR A 85 12.43 7.33 -3.18
C THR A 85 11.77 8.65 -2.80
N LYS A 86 10.87 8.64 -1.81
CA LYS A 86 10.24 9.85 -1.26
C LYS A 86 11.13 10.63 -0.30
N GLY A 87 12.34 10.14 0.02
CA GLY A 87 13.22 10.78 1.00
C GLY A 87 12.65 10.75 2.43
N CYS A 88 11.79 9.79 2.74
CA CYS A 88 11.23 9.65 4.08
C CYS A 88 12.32 9.22 5.06
N PHE A 89 12.25 9.74 6.28
CA PHE A 89 13.18 9.42 7.36
C PHE A 89 13.04 7.96 7.82
N ASP A 90 11.80 7.51 7.99
CA ASP A 90 11.48 6.13 8.35
C ASP A 90 10.20 5.63 7.65
N LEU A 91 10.00 4.31 7.77
CA LEU A 91 8.74 3.63 7.47
C LEU A 91 8.19 3.05 8.78
N THR A 92 6.95 3.40 9.11
CA THR A 92 6.21 2.87 10.26
C THR A 92 5.07 1.97 9.79
N VAL A 93 4.59 1.08 10.66
CA VAL A 93 3.40 0.26 10.40
C VAL A 93 2.28 0.76 11.31
N GLY A 94 1.14 1.12 10.73
CA GLY A 94 -0.06 1.47 11.48
C GLY A 94 -0.65 0.22 12.14
N SER A 95 -0.95 0.32 13.44
CA SER A 95 -1.69 -0.68 14.21
C SER A 95 -3.18 -0.54 14.00
#